data_AF-A0A3P6GST6-F1
#
_entry.id   AF-A0A3P6GST6-F1
#
_cell.length_a   1.000
_cell.length_b   1.000
_cell.length_c   1.000
_cell.angle_alpha   90.00
_cell.angle_beta   90.00
_cell.angle_gamma   90.00
#
_symmetry.space_group_name_H-M   'P 1'
#
loop_
_entity.id
_entity.type
_entity.pdbx_description
1 polymer ?
#
loop_
_entity_poly.entity_id
_entity_poly.type
_entity_poly.pdbx_seq_one_letter_code
_entity_poly.pdbx_strand_id
1 'polypeptide(L)'
;MLQLLIVAWLLIFGAETVLSHQESGEWSCESDSEIQVLADFRPGLITLDGRNDDWKDIDGSEFPLRPALDPDADHEYPAGQMTVKALHDGRDVYFMLEIDGNYAYDKGENKKCPSVALMFQIGDQATYHDMGGCKEGTDSCTSKACKGFEVDIMHFSIGNAIPGRLYGGNPVDNGEGNGGDRFGHLVDIYAWNPHCRYLDGLGPSGNDSSAQNDWHGAWWHSSFTTQSGYVAEDSPYTPNGQKGTYYFEFSRPLRTMDRLQQDVQFTLGSTAKMSVAFWYPMDSKPWHGSGHYTINCDWIPLDISSGSSSGLTASTVKGSSDGTSISAIVISMISLVVSGFIAYKLFSPKNVAFTPMGNDL
;
A
#
# COMPACT_ATOMS: atom_id res chain seq x y z
N MET A 1 -11.97 47.85 -2.39
CA MET A 1 -12.58 47.16 -3.56
C MET A 1 -11.60 46.23 -4.28
N LEU A 2 -10.35 46.63 -4.53
CA LEU A 2 -9.36 45.76 -5.21
C LEU A 2 -9.01 44.47 -4.41
N GLN A 3 -8.95 44.55 -3.07
CA GLN A 3 -8.71 43.37 -2.22
C GLN A 3 -9.89 42.37 -2.19
N LEU A 4 -11.14 42.85 -2.31
CA LEU A 4 -12.32 41.98 -2.39
C LEU A 4 -12.42 41.27 -3.75
N LEU A 5 -11.94 41.90 -4.82
CA LEU A 5 -11.84 41.28 -6.16
C LEU A 5 -10.77 40.19 -6.24
N ILE A 6 -9.64 40.35 -5.54
CA ILE A 6 -8.56 39.34 -5.51
C ILE A 6 -8.99 38.11 -4.70
N VAL A 7 -9.70 38.29 -3.58
CA VAL A 7 -10.25 37.17 -2.80
C VAL A 7 -11.37 36.47 -3.58
N ALA A 8 -12.22 37.20 -4.31
CA ALA A 8 -13.21 36.58 -5.19
C ALA A 8 -12.57 35.83 -6.37
N TRP A 9 -11.46 36.33 -6.94
CA TRP A 9 -10.72 35.60 -7.99
C TRP A 9 -10.04 34.33 -7.46
N LEU A 10 -9.45 34.36 -6.26
CA LEU A 10 -8.87 33.17 -5.63
C LEU A 10 -9.92 32.12 -5.27
N LEU A 11 -11.15 32.53 -4.94
CA LEU A 11 -12.27 31.61 -4.68
C LEU A 11 -12.87 31.03 -5.97
N ILE A 12 -12.70 31.68 -7.13
CA ILE A 12 -13.23 31.22 -8.42
C ILE A 12 -12.24 30.28 -9.14
N PHE A 13 -10.93 30.36 -8.86
CA PHE A 13 -9.89 29.53 -9.51
C PHE A 13 -9.38 28.35 -8.67
N GLY A 14 -9.97 28.07 -7.51
CA GLY A 14 -9.52 27.00 -6.60
C GLY A 14 -10.41 25.76 -6.52
N ALA A 15 -11.52 25.73 -7.25
CA ALA A 15 -12.39 24.57 -7.34
C ALA A 15 -12.45 24.11 -8.80
N GLU A 16 -11.35 23.53 -9.28
CA GLU A 16 -11.49 22.51 -10.32
C GLU A 16 -12.27 21.37 -9.65
N THR A 17 -13.60 21.43 -9.78
CA THR A 17 -14.44 20.26 -9.64
C THR A 17 -13.86 19.24 -10.60
N VAL A 18 -13.16 18.24 -10.06
CA VAL A 18 -12.69 17.09 -10.84
C VAL A 18 -13.95 16.42 -11.37
N LEU A 19 -14.29 16.71 -12.64
CA LEU A 19 -15.26 15.94 -13.40
C LEU A 19 -14.68 14.52 -13.47
N SER A 20 -15.20 13.60 -12.68
CA SER A 20 -14.81 12.20 -12.83
C SER A 20 -15.53 11.64 -14.05
N HIS A 21 -14.79 10.84 -14.82
CA HIS A 21 -15.23 10.08 -15.99
C HIS A 21 -15.88 10.92 -17.10
N GLN A 22 -15.05 11.65 -17.86
CA GLN A 22 -15.40 12.03 -19.23
C GLN A 22 -15.01 10.89 -20.18
N GLU A 23 -15.71 9.77 -20.09
CA GLU A 23 -15.64 8.73 -21.10
C GLU A 23 -16.32 9.26 -22.38
N SER A 24 -15.63 9.16 -23.51
CA SER A 24 -16.23 9.44 -24.81
C SER A 24 -16.74 8.14 -25.41
N GLY A 25 -18.06 7.94 -25.41
CA GLY A 25 -18.69 6.79 -26.08
C GLY A 25 -19.10 5.65 -25.15
N GLU A 26 -19.37 4.48 -25.73
CA GLU A 26 -19.70 3.25 -25.00
C GLU A 26 -18.38 2.59 -24.55
N TRP A 27 -18.20 2.42 -23.24
CA TRP A 27 -17.03 1.74 -22.70
C TRP A 27 -17.18 0.23 -22.85
N SER A 28 -16.21 -0.41 -23.49
CA SER A 28 -16.10 -1.86 -23.59
C SER A 28 -14.64 -2.25 -23.65
N CYS A 29 -14.28 -3.34 -22.98
CA CYS A 29 -12.96 -3.93 -23.13
C CYS A 29 -13.04 -5.45 -23.06
N GLU A 30 -12.21 -6.12 -23.86
CA GLU A 30 -11.97 -7.55 -23.77
C GLU A 30 -10.77 -7.79 -22.86
N SER A 31 -11.00 -8.41 -21.69
CA SER A 31 -9.93 -8.78 -20.77
C SER A 31 -9.38 -10.16 -21.09
N ASP A 32 -8.06 -10.28 -21.12
CA ASP A 32 -7.39 -11.59 -21.19
C ASP A 32 -7.45 -12.25 -19.81
N SER A 33 -8.36 -13.21 -19.63
CA SER A 33 -8.65 -13.83 -18.34
C SER A 33 -7.55 -14.76 -17.79
N GLU A 34 -6.41 -14.89 -18.47
CA GLU A 34 -5.38 -15.89 -18.14
C GLU A 34 -4.19 -15.32 -17.35
N ILE A 35 -3.98 -14.01 -17.32
CA ILE A 35 -2.83 -13.40 -16.65
C ILE A 35 -3.17 -13.13 -15.17
N GLN A 36 -2.35 -13.65 -14.27
CA GLN A 36 -2.49 -13.51 -12.83
C GLN A 36 -1.17 -13.14 -12.18
N VAL A 37 -1.21 -12.40 -11.07
CA VAL A 37 -0.03 -12.13 -10.24
C VAL A 37 0.04 -13.17 -9.14
N LEU A 38 1.19 -13.84 -9.02
CA LEU A 38 1.45 -14.81 -7.96
C LEU A 38 2.32 -14.17 -6.87
N ALA A 39 1.85 -14.22 -5.62
CA ALA A 39 2.65 -13.88 -4.45
C ALA A 39 3.12 -15.18 -3.77
N ASP A 40 4.35 -15.60 -4.08
CA ASP A 40 4.97 -16.77 -3.48
C ASP A 40 5.51 -16.51 -2.07
N PHE A 41 5.54 -17.55 -1.25
CA PHE A 41 6.16 -17.48 0.08
C PHE A 41 7.70 -17.45 -0.02
N ARG A 42 8.31 -16.30 0.28
CA ARG A 42 9.76 -16.05 0.19
C ARG A 42 10.25 -15.22 1.40
N PRO A 43 10.40 -15.83 2.59
CA PRO A 43 10.72 -15.07 3.79
C PRO A 43 12.16 -14.55 3.81
N GLY A 44 12.32 -13.28 4.25
CA GLY A 44 13.62 -12.65 4.49
C GLY A 44 14.43 -12.30 3.25
N LEU A 45 13.79 -12.24 2.08
CA LEU A 45 14.45 -11.91 0.82
C LEU A 45 14.52 -10.40 0.55
N ILE A 46 13.44 -9.68 0.82
CA ILE A 46 13.23 -8.31 0.33
C ILE A 46 13.77 -7.26 1.31
N THR A 47 14.62 -6.38 0.79
CA THR A 47 14.97 -5.10 1.41
C THR A 47 14.18 -3.99 0.73
N LEU A 48 13.28 -3.33 1.47
CA LEU A 48 12.42 -2.28 0.92
C LEU A 48 13.21 -0.97 0.71
N ASP A 49 13.79 -0.81 -0.48
CA ASP A 49 14.66 0.32 -0.85
C ASP A 49 14.44 0.80 -2.31
N GLY A 50 13.43 0.28 -2.99
CA GLY A 50 13.08 0.65 -4.35
C GLY A 50 13.97 0.01 -5.41
N ARG A 51 14.88 -0.92 -5.06
CA ARG A 51 15.75 -1.59 -6.02
C ARG A 51 15.24 -2.97 -6.39
N ASN A 52 15.55 -3.39 -7.61
CA ASN A 52 15.19 -4.71 -8.10
C ASN A 52 16.28 -5.77 -7.85
N ASP A 53 17.32 -5.48 -7.07
CA ASP A 53 18.43 -6.40 -6.84
C ASP A 53 17.97 -7.71 -6.18
N ASP A 54 17.09 -7.61 -5.18
CA ASP A 54 16.51 -8.73 -4.44
C ASP A 54 15.36 -9.43 -5.20
N TRP A 55 14.93 -8.86 -6.33
CA TRP A 55 13.78 -9.29 -7.15
C TRP A 55 14.18 -10.04 -8.43
N LYS A 56 15.47 -10.27 -8.67
CA LYS A 56 15.99 -10.85 -9.93
C LYS A 56 15.51 -12.27 -10.19
N ASP A 57 15.34 -13.05 -9.13
CA ASP A 57 14.91 -14.45 -9.20
C ASP A 57 13.40 -14.62 -8.91
N ILE A 58 12.64 -13.52 -8.91
CA ILE A 58 11.20 -13.51 -8.69
C ILE A 58 10.51 -13.34 -10.04
N ASP A 59 9.65 -14.29 -10.37
CA ASP A 59 8.86 -14.26 -11.60
C ASP A 59 7.91 -13.05 -11.58
N GLY A 60 7.82 -12.38 -12.73
CA GLY A 60 6.94 -11.23 -12.94
C GLY A 60 5.91 -11.50 -14.02
N SER A 61 4.75 -10.87 -13.87
CA SER A 61 3.73 -10.83 -14.91
C SER A 61 3.86 -9.54 -15.70
N GLU A 62 3.97 -9.65 -17.02
CA GLU A 62 4.09 -8.52 -17.93
C GLU A 62 2.70 -8.09 -18.43
N PHE A 63 2.46 -6.79 -18.42
CA PHE A 63 1.20 -6.20 -18.84
C PHE A 63 1.43 -5.01 -19.79
N PRO A 64 0.71 -4.95 -20.94
CA PRO A 64 0.61 -3.71 -21.68
C PRO A 64 -0.09 -2.66 -20.80
N LEU A 65 0.39 -1.43 -20.86
CA LEU A 65 -0.20 -0.31 -20.15
C LEU A 65 -1.14 0.44 -21.08
N ARG A 66 -2.44 0.41 -20.78
CA ARG A 66 -3.47 1.05 -21.61
C ARG A 66 -4.18 2.18 -20.88
N PRO A 67 -4.59 3.27 -21.55
CA PRO A 67 -5.31 4.34 -20.88
C PRO A 67 -6.60 3.84 -20.22
N ALA A 68 -6.87 4.26 -19.00
CA ALA A 68 -8.02 3.76 -18.23
C ALA A 68 -9.38 4.14 -18.88
N LEU A 69 -9.45 5.30 -19.53
CA LEU A 69 -10.67 5.78 -20.18
C LEU A 69 -10.83 5.32 -21.64
N ASP A 70 -9.76 4.81 -22.23
CA ASP A 70 -9.69 4.41 -23.64
C ASP A 70 -8.68 3.26 -23.77
N PRO A 71 -9.07 2.03 -23.40
CA PRO A 71 -8.17 0.88 -23.30
C PRO A 71 -7.88 0.22 -24.65
N ASP A 72 -7.92 0.99 -25.74
CA ASP A 72 -7.59 0.52 -27.08
C ASP A 72 -6.08 0.30 -27.23
N ALA A 73 -5.72 -0.76 -27.97
CA ALA A 73 -4.33 -1.21 -28.10
C ALA A 73 -3.42 -0.21 -28.83
N ASP A 74 -3.97 0.65 -29.69
CA ASP A 74 -3.21 1.70 -30.39
C ASP A 74 -2.92 2.93 -29.51
N HIS A 75 -3.52 3.00 -28.32
CA HIS A 75 -3.25 4.02 -27.30
C HIS A 75 -2.33 3.52 -26.17
N GLU A 76 -1.74 2.34 -26.31
CA GLU A 76 -0.79 1.77 -25.35
C GLU A 76 0.37 2.73 -25.03
N TYR A 77 0.85 2.66 -23.79
CA TYR A 77 1.97 3.44 -23.30
C TYR A 77 3.23 3.18 -24.15
N PRO A 78 3.79 4.20 -24.82
CA PRO A 78 4.76 3.96 -25.88
C PRO A 78 6.15 3.58 -25.39
N ALA A 79 6.46 3.76 -24.10
CA ALA A 79 7.78 3.43 -23.57
C ALA A 79 7.93 1.95 -23.19
N GLY A 80 6.83 1.21 -23.06
CA GLY A 80 6.87 -0.23 -22.80
C GLY A 80 5.71 -0.73 -21.94
N GLN A 81 5.94 -1.92 -21.38
CA GLN A 81 5.02 -2.64 -20.52
C GLN A 81 5.33 -2.38 -19.04
N MET A 82 4.41 -2.79 -18.16
CA MET A 82 4.67 -2.91 -16.72
C MET A 82 4.91 -4.38 -16.38
N THR A 83 5.99 -4.67 -15.66
CA THR A 83 6.15 -5.95 -14.96
C THR A 83 5.71 -5.80 -13.52
N VAL A 84 4.76 -6.64 -13.09
CA VAL A 84 4.31 -6.72 -11.70
C VAL A 84 4.85 -8.01 -11.09
N LYS A 85 5.61 -7.88 -10.01
CA LYS A 85 6.10 -8.98 -9.18
C LYS A 85 5.49 -8.88 -7.79
N ALA A 86 5.20 -10.02 -7.18
CA ALA A 86 4.74 -10.07 -5.80
C ALA A 86 5.34 -11.27 -5.06
N LEU A 87 5.47 -11.14 -3.74
CA LEU A 87 5.78 -12.24 -2.83
C LEU A 87 5.27 -11.91 -1.42
N HIS A 88 5.31 -12.87 -0.51
CA HIS A 88 5.05 -12.62 0.91
C HIS A 88 6.01 -13.39 1.81
N ASP A 89 6.26 -12.90 3.02
CA ASP A 89 7.07 -13.58 4.03
C ASP A 89 6.22 -14.30 5.10
N GLY A 90 4.90 -14.32 4.90
CA GLY A 90 3.92 -14.89 5.83
C GLY A 90 3.40 -13.90 6.87
N ARG A 91 3.99 -12.71 6.95
CA ARG A 91 3.49 -11.58 7.74
C ARG A 91 3.09 -10.42 6.84
N ASP A 92 3.97 -10.04 5.93
CA ASP A 92 3.84 -8.91 5.02
C ASP A 92 3.82 -9.43 3.57
N VAL A 93 3.08 -8.73 2.71
CA VAL A 93 3.09 -8.90 1.25
C VAL A 93 3.91 -7.78 0.64
N TYR A 94 4.62 -8.10 -0.44
CA TYR A 94 5.54 -7.21 -1.14
C TYR A 94 5.17 -7.15 -2.61
N PHE A 95 5.32 -5.97 -3.20
CA PHE A 95 5.09 -5.72 -4.62
C PHE A 95 6.27 -4.96 -5.21
N MET A 96 6.67 -5.35 -6.42
CA MET A 96 7.61 -4.59 -7.26
C MET A 96 6.94 -4.31 -8.60
N LEU A 97 6.91 -3.03 -8.97
CA LEU A 97 6.47 -2.55 -10.26
C LEU A 97 7.68 -2.09 -11.05
N GLU A 98 7.95 -2.72 -12.19
CA GLU A 98 9.00 -2.31 -13.13
C GLU A 98 8.34 -1.72 -14.36
N ILE A 99 8.58 -0.43 -14.65
CA ILE A 99 7.98 0.28 -15.79
C ILE A 99 9.07 0.94 -16.61
N ASP A 100 9.21 0.53 -17.87
CA ASP A 100 10.13 1.19 -18.79
C ASP A 100 9.65 2.60 -19.09
N GLY A 101 10.54 3.59 -18.96
CA GLY A 101 10.15 4.97 -19.14
C GLY A 101 11.36 5.89 -19.01
N ASN A 102 11.37 6.97 -19.78
CA ASN A 102 12.42 7.96 -19.60
C ASN A 102 12.29 8.62 -18.22
N TYR A 103 13.42 9.00 -17.64
CA TYR A 103 13.44 9.75 -16.39
C TYR A 103 12.72 11.09 -16.54
N ALA A 104 11.70 11.32 -15.72
CA ALA A 104 10.84 12.49 -15.73
C ALA A 104 10.67 12.96 -14.28
N TYR A 105 11.21 14.13 -14.00
CA TYR A 105 11.21 14.70 -12.66
C TYR A 105 11.19 16.21 -12.72
N ASP A 106 10.27 16.80 -11.96
CA ASP A 106 10.23 18.24 -11.69
C ASP A 106 9.89 18.40 -10.20
N LYS A 107 10.87 18.90 -9.44
CA LYS A 107 10.87 18.84 -7.98
C LYS A 107 9.65 19.56 -7.40
N GLY A 108 8.80 18.82 -6.69
CA GLY A 108 7.58 19.34 -6.06
C GLY A 108 6.38 19.46 -7.00
N GLU A 109 6.54 19.14 -8.27
CA GLU A 109 5.47 19.12 -9.26
C GLU A 109 5.01 17.68 -9.50
N ASN A 110 4.14 17.17 -8.61
CA ASN A 110 3.65 15.78 -8.65
C ASN A 110 3.16 15.37 -10.05
N LYS A 111 2.41 16.25 -10.73
CA LYS A 111 1.85 15.99 -12.06
C LYS A 111 2.89 15.89 -13.18
N LYS A 112 4.15 16.26 -12.92
CA LYS A 112 5.27 16.16 -13.85
C LYS A 112 6.28 15.08 -13.44
N CYS A 113 5.97 14.31 -12.41
CA CYS A 113 6.72 13.14 -12.01
C CYS A 113 5.83 11.91 -12.14
N PRO A 114 6.40 10.71 -12.35
CA PRO A 114 5.59 9.51 -12.36
C PRO A 114 4.95 9.21 -11.00
N SER A 115 3.77 8.58 -11.06
CA SER A 115 3.04 8.07 -9.89
C SER A 115 2.45 6.70 -10.20
N VAL A 116 2.22 5.90 -9.18
CA VAL A 116 1.58 4.59 -9.29
C VAL A 116 0.50 4.43 -8.24
N ALA A 117 -0.45 3.54 -8.50
CA ALA A 117 -1.39 3.09 -7.48
C ALA A 117 -1.61 1.58 -7.57
N LEU A 118 -1.79 0.94 -6.43
CA LEU A 118 -2.33 -0.41 -6.31
C LEU A 118 -3.77 -0.29 -5.85
N MET A 119 -4.70 -0.98 -6.49
CA MET A 119 -6.11 -1.01 -6.11
C MET A 119 -6.57 -2.44 -5.89
N PHE A 120 -7.31 -2.68 -4.80
CA PHE A 120 -7.79 -4.00 -4.41
C PHE A 120 -9.29 -4.00 -4.16
N GLN A 121 -9.97 -5.07 -4.56
CA GLN A 121 -11.38 -5.26 -4.25
C GLN A 121 -11.55 -5.62 -2.77
N ILE A 122 -12.44 -4.90 -2.05
CA ILE A 122 -12.85 -5.27 -0.68
C ILE A 122 -14.32 -5.69 -0.68
N GLY A 123 -15.17 -4.81 -1.19
CA GLY A 123 -16.59 -5.01 -1.30
C GLY A 123 -16.95 -6.04 -2.37
N ASP A 124 -17.91 -6.91 -2.09
CA ASP A 124 -18.35 -7.96 -3.01
C ASP A 124 -18.96 -7.41 -4.31
N GLN A 125 -19.52 -6.21 -4.26
CA GLN A 125 -20.10 -5.49 -5.40
C GLN A 125 -19.12 -4.50 -6.04
N ALA A 126 -17.90 -4.38 -5.52
CA ALA A 126 -16.93 -3.42 -6.03
C ALA A 126 -16.47 -3.77 -7.46
N THR A 127 -16.70 -2.86 -8.39
CA THR A 127 -16.28 -3.00 -9.80
C THR A 127 -14.96 -2.28 -10.04
N TYR A 128 -14.13 -2.83 -10.94
CA TYR A 128 -12.86 -2.23 -11.34
C TYR A 128 -13.07 -0.84 -11.98
N HIS A 129 -13.91 -0.79 -13.03
CA HIS A 129 -14.08 0.38 -13.91
C HIS A 129 -14.44 1.66 -13.14
N ASP A 130 -15.43 1.57 -12.27
CA ASP A 130 -15.92 2.69 -11.46
C ASP A 130 -15.25 2.74 -10.07
N MET A 131 -14.03 2.20 -9.89
CA MET A 131 -13.29 2.21 -8.62
C MET A 131 -14.16 1.92 -7.37
N GLY A 132 -14.98 0.87 -7.47
CA GLY A 132 -16.02 0.54 -6.51
C GLY A 132 -17.42 0.51 -7.13
N GLY A 133 -17.85 1.53 -7.87
CA GLY A 133 -19.14 1.49 -8.58
C GLY A 133 -20.38 1.90 -7.80
N CYS A 134 -20.23 2.49 -6.61
CA CYS A 134 -21.35 3.13 -5.92
C CYS A 134 -21.91 4.29 -6.77
N LYS A 135 -23.24 4.35 -6.94
CA LYS A 135 -23.90 5.34 -7.81
C LYS A 135 -24.16 6.70 -7.17
N GLU A 136 -23.70 6.90 -5.93
CA GLU A 136 -23.79 8.17 -5.22
C GLU A 136 -22.82 9.22 -5.80
N GLY A 137 -23.19 10.49 -5.73
CA GLY A 137 -22.34 11.60 -6.14
C GLY A 137 -21.37 12.04 -5.04
N THR A 138 -20.49 13.00 -5.35
CA THR A 138 -19.40 13.49 -4.49
C THR A 138 -19.81 13.78 -3.04
N ASP A 139 -20.99 14.38 -2.82
CA ASP A 139 -21.44 14.82 -1.50
C ASP A 139 -22.51 13.91 -0.87
N SER A 140 -22.87 12.80 -1.53
CA SER A 140 -23.97 11.93 -1.08
C SER A 140 -23.52 10.54 -0.61
N CYS A 141 -22.24 10.22 -0.76
CA CYS A 141 -21.67 8.97 -0.32
C CYS A 141 -21.76 8.80 1.21
N THR A 142 -22.30 7.65 1.62
CA THR A 142 -22.35 7.24 3.02
C THR A 142 -22.03 5.77 3.14
N SER A 143 -21.46 5.36 4.28
CA SER A 143 -21.18 3.96 4.59
C SER A 143 -22.42 3.06 4.59
N LYS A 144 -23.62 3.65 4.62
CA LYS A 144 -24.88 2.92 4.48
C LYS A 144 -25.30 2.74 3.03
N ALA A 145 -25.13 3.77 2.19
CA ALA A 145 -25.55 3.74 0.79
C ALA A 145 -24.56 2.98 -0.09
N CYS A 146 -23.27 3.09 0.19
CA CYS A 146 -22.19 2.51 -0.62
C CYS A 146 -21.56 1.25 -0.02
N LYS A 147 -22.17 0.65 1.01
CA LYS A 147 -21.65 -0.58 1.61
C LYS A 147 -21.54 -1.70 0.58
N GLY A 148 -20.40 -2.38 0.53
CA GLY A 148 -20.14 -3.48 -0.40
C GLY A 148 -19.50 -3.03 -1.72
N PHE A 149 -19.27 -1.73 -1.91
CA PHE A 149 -18.58 -1.17 -3.09
C PHE A 149 -17.16 -0.70 -2.76
N GLU A 150 -16.64 -1.04 -1.57
CA GLU A 150 -15.31 -0.61 -1.11
C GLU A 150 -14.17 -1.17 -1.97
N VAL A 151 -13.23 -0.30 -2.33
CA VAL A 151 -11.91 -0.67 -2.82
C VAL A 151 -10.84 -0.02 -1.95
N ASP A 152 -9.74 -0.73 -1.76
CA ASP A 152 -8.53 -0.27 -1.07
C ASP A 152 -7.54 0.22 -2.14
N ILE A 153 -6.94 1.38 -1.93
CA ILE A 153 -6.05 2.05 -2.86
C ILE A 153 -4.84 2.58 -2.10
N MET A 154 -3.66 2.06 -2.44
CA MET A 154 -2.41 2.74 -2.15
C MET A 154 -2.03 3.60 -3.34
N HIS A 155 -1.69 4.86 -3.11
CA HIS A 155 -1.19 5.76 -4.14
C HIS A 155 0.18 6.33 -3.75
N PHE A 156 1.16 6.16 -4.64
CA PHE A 156 2.51 6.69 -4.51
C PHE A 156 2.80 7.75 -5.57
N SER A 157 3.22 8.94 -5.16
CA SER A 157 3.64 10.02 -6.05
C SER A 157 5.09 10.42 -5.79
N ILE A 158 5.92 10.42 -6.84
CA ILE A 158 7.32 10.86 -6.72
C ILE A 158 7.36 12.32 -6.28
N GLY A 159 7.00 13.30 -7.11
CA GLY A 159 7.04 14.71 -6.70
C GLY A 159 8.41 15.17 -6.18
N ASN A 160 8.53 15.34 -4.86
CA ASN A 160 9.78 15.61 -4.13
C ASN A 160 10.31 14.41 -3.31
N ALA A 161 9.79 13.21 -3.57
CA ALA A 161 10.25 11.96 -2.98
C ALA A 161 11.68 11.70 -3.42
N ILE A 162 12.44 11.17 -2.49
CA ILE A 162 13.84 10.90 -2.62
C ILE A 162 14.00 9.42 -3.01
N PRO A 163 14.75 9.08 -4.07
CA PRO A 163 15.01 7.70 -4.46
C PRO A 163 15.59 6.87 -3.30
N GLY A 164 15.01 5.69 -3.06
CA GLY A 164 15.41 4.74 -2.02
C GLY A 164 15.13 5.15 -0.58
N ARG A 165 14.43 6.27 -0.37
CA ARG A 165 13.88 6.62 0.95
C ARG A 165 12.55 5.90 1.16
N LEU A 166 12.32 5.47 2.40
CA LEU A 166 11.07 4.87 2.82
C LEU A 166 9.99 5.90 3.14
N TYR A 167 8.79 5.66 2.62
CA TYR A 167 7.56 6.45 2.81
C TYR A 167 6.43 5.57 3.32
N GLY A 168 5.41 6.17 3.94
CA GLY A 168 4.28 5.47 4.53
C GLY A 168 4.59 4.74 5.84
N GLY A 169 3.55 4.29 6.56
CA GLY A 169 3.63 3.42 7.74
C GLY A 169 4.48 3.89 8.91
N ASN A 170 4.80 5.19 9.01
CA ASN A 170 5.62 5.67 10.10
C ASN A 170 4.79 5.85 11.38
N PRO A 171 5.34 5.52 12.57
CA PRO A 171 4.58 5.58 13.82
C PRO A 171 4.04 6.96 14.19
N VAL A 172 4.61 8.03 13.64
CA VAL A 172 4.18 9.40 13.96
C VAL A 172 2.91 9.75 13.17
N ASP A 173 2.85 9.38 11.88
CA ASP A 173 1.64 9.55 11.05
C ASP A 173 0.52 8.59 11.46
N ASN A 174 0.86 7.32 11.73
CA ASN A 174 -0.14 6.38 12.24
C ASN A 174 -0.68 6.79 13.61
N GLY A 175 0.06 7.60 14.38
CA GLY A 175 -0.42 8.23 15.61
C GLY A 175 -1.51 9.28 15.41
N GLU A 176 -1.66 9.82 14.19
CA GLU A 176 -2.76 10.72 13.81
C GLU A 176 -4.05 9.97 13.44
N GLY A 177 -3.97 8.63 13.30
CA GLY A 177 -5.11 7.77 13.09
C GLY A 177 -5.75 7.92 11.71
N ASN A 178 -4.94 8.08 10.66
CA ASN A 178 -5.41 8.09 9.28
C ASN A 178 -4.36 7.54 8.30
N GLY A 179 -4.78 7.22 7.09
CA GLY A 179 -3.96 6.71 5.98
C GLY A 179 -2.98 7.73 5.35
N GLY A 180 -2.80 8.89 5.98
CA GLY A 180 -1.91 9.95 5.48
C GLY A 180 -0.42 9.61 5.59
N ASP A 181 0.37 10.34 4.82
CA ASP A 181 1.82 10.46 4.99
C ASP A 181 2.14 11.96 5.05
N ARG A 182 2.80 12.42 6.12
CA ARG A 182 3.14 13.84 6.30
C ARG A 182 4.02 14.39 5.18
N PHE A 183 4.75 13.52 4.51
CA PHE A 183 5.56 13.90 3.35
C PHE A 183 4.75 13.88 2.05
N GLY A 184 3.54 13.31 2.07
CA GLY A 184 2.54 13.37 1.01
C GLY A 184 2.83 12.47 -0.18
N HIS A 185 3.68 11.45 -0.01
CA HIS A 185 4.14 10.61 -1.11
C HIS A 185 3.39 9.30 -1.22
N LEU A 186 3.21 8.60 -0.09
CA LEU A 186 2.54 7.30 -0.05
C LEU A 186 1.33 7.41 0.87
N VAL A 187 0.12 7.39 0.29
CA VAL A 187 -1.13 7.48 1.04
C VAL A 187 -1.95 6.21 0.89
N ASP A 188 -2.63 5.85 1.98
CA ASP A 188 -3.58 4.74 2.10
C ASP A 188 -5.00 5.31 2.05
N ILE A 189 -5.78 4.83 1.09
CA ILE A 189 -7.05 5.39 0.67
C ILE A 189 -8.03 4.26 0.46
N TYR A 190 -9.28 4.45 0.88
CA TYR A 190 -10.39 3.65 0.39
C TYR A 190 -11.32 4.49 -0.49
N ALA A 191 -12.06 3.80 -1.34
CA ALA A 191 -13.06 4.42 -2.20
C ALA A 191 -14.32 3.57 -2.33
N TRP A 192 -15.44 4.23 -2.62
CA TRP A 192 -16.66 3.55 -3.09
C TRP A 192 -16.93 3.79 -4.58
N ASN A 193 -16.35 4.86 -5.10
CA ASN A 193 -16.37 5.28 -6.49
C ASN A 193 -15.28 6.37 -6.68
N PRO A 194 -15.07 6.89 -7.90
CA PRO A 194 -13.99 7.83 -8.21
C PRO A 194 -14.15 9.20 -7.53
N HIS A 195 -15.37 9.55 -7.13
CA HIS A 195 -15.70 10.81 -6.44
C HIS A 195 -15.65 10.69 -4.92
N CYS A 196 -15.79 9.50 -4.39
CA CYS A 196 -15.90 9.22 -2.96
C CYS A 196 -14.68 8.44 -2.51
N ARG A 197 -13.58 9.19 -2.38
CA ARG A 197 -12.25 8.70 -2.01
C ARG A 197 -11.80 9.42 -0.76
N TYR A 198 -11.31 8.68 0.22
CA TYR A 198 -10.90 9.22 1.51
C TYR A 198 -9.65 8.50 1.98
N LEU A 199 -8.76 9.21 2.70
CA LEU A 199 -7.71 8.53 3.45
C LEU A 199 -8.36 7.56 4.44
N ASP A 200 -7.71 6.44 4.71
CA ASP A 200 -8.21 5.50 5.71
C ASP A 200 -8.37 6.19 7.07
N GLY A 201 -9.39 5.79 7.82
CA GLY A 201 -9.82 6.47 9.04
C GLY A 201 -10.53 7.80 8.84
N LEU A 202 -10.55 8.38 7.64
CA LEU A 202 -11.36 9.56 7.32
C LEU A 202 -12.61 9.15 6.54
N GLY A 203 -13.64 9.97 6.58
CA GLY A 203 -14.85 9.69 5.79
C GLY A 203 -16.02 10.59 6.11
N PRO A 204 -17.12 10.47 5.35
CA PRO A 204 -18.27 11.34 5.48
C PRO A 204 -19.00 11.18 6.83
N SER A 205 -18.82 10.04 7.51
CA SER A 205 -19.39 9.75 8.83
C SER A 205 -18.50 10.14 10.02
N GLY A 206 -17.31 10.72 9.78
CA GLY A 206 -16.37 11.16 10.82
C GLY A 206 -15.04 10.37 10.82
N ASN A 207 -14.11 10.79 11.68
CA ASN A 207 -12.79 10.17 11.82
C ASN A 207 -12.81 8.96 12.75
N ASP A 208 -12.15 7.88 12.35
CA ASP A 208 -11.75 6.77 13.20
C ASP A 208 -10.25 6.83 13.45
N SER A 209 -9.86 7.09 14.69
CA SER A 209 -8.46 7.24 15.09
C SER A 209 -7.68 5.92 15.16
N SER A 210 -8.28 4.78 14.76
CA SER A 210 -7.62 3.48 14.75
C SER A 210 -7.08 3.04 13.40
N ALA A 211 -7.45 3.73 12.32
CA ALA A 211 -6.89 3.48 11.00
C ALA A 211 -5.43 3.96 10.91
N GLN A 212 -4.69 3.36 10.00
CA GLN A 212 -3.26 3.59 9.82
C GLN A 212 -2.97 3.61 8.33
N ASN A 213 -1.85 4.22 7.96
CA ASN A 213 -1.23 3.92 6.69
C ASN A 213 -0.44 2.63 6.91
N ASP A 214 -0.93 1.50 6.40
CA ASP A 214 -0.29 0.20 6.62
C ASP A 214 0.77 -0.12 5.55
N TRP A 215 0.96 0.79 4.61
CA TRP A 215 1.92 0.64 3.53
C TRP A 215 3.26 1.30 3.84
N HIS A 216 4.29 0.62 3.38
CA HIS A 216 5.62 1.16 3.24
C HIS A 216 6.02 1.11 1.78
N GLY A 217 6.78 2.09 1.31
CA GLY A 217 7.25 2.06 -0.07
C GLY A 217 8.44 2.94 -0.36
N ALA A 218 9.11 2.59 -1.44
CA ALA A 218 10.28 3.27 -1.97
C ALA A 218 10.26 3.22 -3.50
N TRP A 219 11.09 4.07 -4.12
CA TRP A 219 11.19 4.11 -5.57
C TRP A 219 12.63 4.32 -6.04
N TRP A 220 12.92 3.91 -7.26
CA TRP A 220 14.19 4.10 -7.92
C TRP A 220 14.03 4.24 -9.44
N HIS A 221 15.07 4.70 -10.12
CA HIS A 221 15.16 4.65 -11.58
C HIS A 221 16.53 4.13 -12.01
N SER A 222 16.55 3.23 -12.99
CA SER A 222 17.78 2.50 -13.38
C SER A 222 18.89 3.39 -13.94
N SER A 223 18.58 4.62 -14.36
CA SER A 223 19.59 5.59 -14.81
C SER A 223 20.44 6.19 -13.69
N PHE A 224 20.09 5.98 -12.41
CA PHE A 224 20.83 6.53 -11.29
C PHE A 224 22.13 5.76 -11.06
N THR A 225 23.25 6.47 -10.99
CA THR A 225 24.60 5.86 -10.89
C THR A 225 25.12 5.76 -9.45
N THR A 226 24.50 6.43 -8.50
CA THR A 226 24.93 6.50 -7.09
C THR A 226 23.92 5.83 -6.18
N GLN A 227 24.42 5.04 -5.23
CA GLN A 227 23.60 4.17 -4.39
C GLN A 227 23.10 4.82 -3.09
N SER A 228 23.48 6.06 -2.79
CA SER A 228 23.01 6.76 -1.59
C SER A 228 22.07 7.88 -1.98
N GLY A 229 20.91 7.93 -1.33
CA GLY A 229 19.91 8.98 -1.47
C GLY A 229 19.17 9.20 -0.15
N TYR A 230 19.81 9.14 1.01
CA TYR A 230 19.06 9.23 2.27
C TYR A 230 18.54 10.66 2.58
N VAL A 231 19.12 11.68 1.94
CA VAL A 231 18.70 13.08 2.05
C VAL A 231 18.55 13.72 0.67
N ALA A 232 17.75 14.79 0.58
CA ALA A 232 17.40 15.41 -0.69
C ALA A 232 18.63 15.94 -1.45
N GLU A 233 19.64 16.39 -0.70
CA GLU A 233 20.90 16.94 -1.21
C GLU A 233 21.83 15.85 -1.78
N ASP A 234 21.70 14.62 -1.28
CA ASP A 234 22.48 13.46 -1.73
C ASP A 234 21.70 12.60 -2.74
N SER A 235 20.48 13.01 -3.09
CA SER A 235 19.61 12.25 -3.98
C SER A 235 20.19 12.21 -5.40
N PRO A 236 20.29 11.03 -6.04
CA PRO A 236 20.96 10.86 -7.31
C PRO A 236 20.09 11.31 -8.50
N TYR A 237 19.50 12.51 -8.45
CA TYR A 237 18.68 13.03 -9.54
C TYR A 237 19.52 13.18 -10.81
N THR A 238 19.06 12.56 -11.89
CA THR A 238 19.70 12.65 -13.21
C THR A 238 18.98 13.68 -14.07
N PRO A 239 19.54 14.18 -15.18
CA PRO A 239 18.80 15.03 -16.10
C PRO A 239 17.54 14.34 -16.65
N ASN A 240 16.49 15.11 -16.91
CA ASN A 240 15.28 14.58 -17.56
C ASN A 240 15.60 13.95 -18.93
N GLY A 241 14.82 12.93 -19.29
CA GLY A 241 14.90 12.22 -20.56
C GLY A 241 15.88 11.04 -20.61
N GLN A 242 16.59 10.74 -19.52
CA GLN A 242 17.46 9.55 -19.47
C GLN A 242 16.65 8.28 -19.59
N LYS A 243 17.00 7.40 -20.54
CA LYS A 243 16.34 6.11 -20.71
C LYS A 243 16.58 5.21 -19.49
N GLY A 244 15.57 4.45 -19.10
CA GLY A 244 15.67 3.48 -18.04
C GLY A 244 14.31 2.89 -17.68
N THR A 245 14.26 2.38 -16.47
CA THR A 245 13.14 1.65 -15.89
C THR A 245 12.90 2.22 -14.50
N TYR A 246 11.65 2.56 -14.20
CA TYR A 246 11.21 2.89 -12.87
C TYR A 246 10.98 1.62 -12.07
N TYR A 247 11.42 1.65 -10.82
CA TYR A 247 11.14 0.63 -9.84
C TYR A 247 10.33 1.27 -8.73
N PHE A 248 9.15 0.73 -8.46
CA PHE A 248 8.36 1.09 -7.29
C PHE A 248 8.17 -0.17 -6.45
N GLU A 249 8.54 -0.08 -5.19
CA GLU A 249 8.54 -1.20 -4.28
C GLU A 249 7.67 -0.88 -3.07
N PHE A 250 6.79 -1.81 -2.72
CA PHE A 250 5.81 -1.63 -1.66
C PHE A 250 5.74 -2.86 -0.76
N SER A 251 5.42 -2.63 0.50
CA SER A 251 5.05 -3.69 1.42
C SER A 251 3.91 -3.27 2.34
N ARG A 252 3.09 -4.22 2.76
CA ARG A 252 2.14 -4.05 3.86
C ARG A 252 1.91 -5.36 4.60
N PRO A 253 1.41 -5.32 5.84
CA PRO A 253 0.89 -6.51 6.50
C PRO A 253 -0.18 -7.23 5.68
N LEU A 254 -0.13 -8.56 5.65
CA LEU A 254 -1.19 -9.39 5.07
C LEU A 254 -2.53 -9.14 5.77
N ARG A 255 -2.48 -8.83 7.06
CA ARG A 255 -3.62 -8.48 7.91
C ARG A 255 -3.37 -7.12 8.54
N THR A 256 -4.26 -6.18 8.30
CA THR A 256 -4.19 -4.86 8.91
C THR A 256 -5.07 -4.81 10.17
N MET A 257 -5.00 -3.69 10.88
CA MET A 257 -5.83 -3.47 12.06
C MET A 257 -7.20 -2.84 11.72
N ASP A 258 -7.51 -2.70 10.43
CA ASP A 258 -8.76 -2.13 9.94
C ASP A 258 -10.00 -2.86 10.49
N ARG A 259 -10.99 -2.05 10.85
CA ARG A 259 -12.28 -2.47 11.40
C ARG A 259 -13.46 -1.91 10.60
N LEU A 260 -13.17 -1.08 9.60
CA LEU A 260 -14.14 -0.32 8.84
C LEU A 260 -14.30 -0.81 7.40
N GLN A 261 -13.60 -1.90 7.03
CA GLN A 261 -13.64 -2.44 5.67
C GLN A 261 -13.04 -1.43 4.66
N GLN A 262 -11.98 -0.75 5.07
CA GLN A 262 -11.20 0.20 4.30
C GLN A 262 -9.97 -0.48 3.67
N ASP A 263 -9.47 -1.54 4.32
CA ASP A 263 -8.29 -2.27 3.86
C ASP A 263 -8.65 -3.67 3.39
N VAL A 264 -8.06 -4.09 2.26
CA VAL A 264 -8.10 -5.49 1.84
C VAL A 264 -7.34 -6.39 2.82
N GLN A 265 -7.92 -7.53 3.15
CA GLN A 265 -7.31 -8.48 4.08
C GLN A 265 -6.81 -9.70 3.32
N PHE A 266 -5.50 -9.76 3.05
CA PHE A 266 -4.90 -10.87 2.31
C PHE A 266 -4.87 -12.15 3.15
N THR A 267 -5.36 -13.22 2.54
CA THR A 267 -5.45 -14.53 3.18
C THR A 267 -4.56 -15.50 2.43
N LEU A 268 -3.65 -16.18 3.14
CA LEU A 268 -2.81 -17.22 2.55
C LEU A 268 -3.66 -18.31 1.89
N GLY A 269 -3.26 -18.75 0.70
CA GLY A 269 -3.99 -19.72 -0.13
C GLY A 269 -5.26 -19.18 -0.77
N SER A 270 -5.45 -17.85 -0.79
CA SER A 270 -6.64 -17.20 -1.34
C SER A 270 -6.27 -16.27 -2.47
N THR A 271 -7.23 -16.06 -3.37
CA THR A 271 -7.11 -15.10 -4.47
C THR A 271 -7.78 -13.79 -4.08
N ALA A 272 -7.04 -12.69 -4.15
CA ALA A 272 -7.57 -11.34 -4.12
C ALA A 272 -7.76 -10.82 -5.56
N LYS A 273 -8.52 -9.74 -5.72
CA LYS A 273 -8.60 -9.01 -6.99
C LYS A 273 -7.83 -7.73 -6.87
N MET A 274 -6.95 -7.48 -7.84
CA MET A 274 -6.11 -6.30 -7.87
C MET A 274 -6.13 -5.61 -9.23
N SER A 275 -5.67 -4.36 -9.25
CA SER A 275 -5.23 -3.66 -10.45
C SER A 275 -4.11 -2.70 -10.09
N VAL A 276 -3.38 -2.26 -11.10
CA VAL A 276 -2.29 -1.30 -10.98
C VAL A 276 -2.50 -0.17 -11.97
N ALA A 277 -2.28 1.05 -11.51
CA ALA A 277 -2.36 2.27 -12.31
C ALA A 277 -1.02 2.99 -12.36
N PHE A 278 -0.75 3.67 -13.47
CA PHE A 278 0.47 4.42 -13.71
C PHE A 278 0.16 5.78 -14.35
N TRP A 279 0.64 6.84 -13.72
CA TRP A 279 0.60 8.20 -14.26
C TRP A 279 2.00 8.58 -14.73
N TYR A 280 2.09 9.08 -15.96
CA TYR A 280 3.35 9.50 -16.54
C TYR A 280 3.18 10.78 -17.38
N PRO A 281 4.07 11.77 -17.24
CA PRO A 281 4.00 13.00 -18.02
C PRO A 281 4.42 12.75 -19.48
N MET A 282 3.42 12.66 -20.37
CA MET A 282 3.64 12.47 -21.81
C MET A 282 3.98 13.80 -22.50
N ASP A 283 4.96 13.79 -23.41
CA ASP A 283 5.35 14.96 -24.22
C ASP A 283 5.65 16.23 -23.40
N SER A 284 6.27 16.06 -22.23
CA SER A 284 6.55 17.15 -21.27
C SER A 284 5.29 17.87 -20.74
N LYS A 285 4.10 17.28 -20.90
CA LYS A 285 2.85 17.78 -20.33
C LYS A 285 2.58 17.10 -18.99
N PRO A 286 2.13 17.86 -17.98
CA PRO A 286 1.69 17.25 -16.74
C PRO A 286 0.52 16.29 -16.97
N TRP A 287 0.49 15.17 -16.27
CA TRP A 287 -0.67 14.27 -16.28
C TRP A 287 -1.83 14.85 -15.46
N HIS A 288 -3.04 14.34 -15.67
CA HIS A 288 -4.23 14.63 -14.87
C HIS A 288 -4.77 13.36 -14.21
N GLY A 289 -5.63 13.51 -13.20
CA GLY A 289 -6.04 12.39 -12.34
C GLY A 289 -6.64 11.20 -13.08
N SER A 290 -7.52 11.44 -14.06
CA SER A 290 -8.12 10.36 -14.87
C SER A 290 -7.24 9.87 -16.03
N GLY A 291 -6.11 10.53 -16.32
CA GLY A 291 -5.25 10.24 -17.48
C GLY A 291 -4.16 9.20 -17.18
N HIS A 292 -4.50 8.17 -16.41
CA HIS A 292 -3.57 7.09 -16.11
C HIS A 292 -3.67 5.93 -17.08
N TYR A 293 -2.60 5.16 -17.12
CA TYR A 293 -2.58 3.84 -17.70
C TYR A 293 -2.91 2.80 -16.64
N THR A 294 -3.41 1.65 -17.07
CA THR A 294 -3.70 0.49 -16.23
C THR A 294 -3.15 -0.78 -16.88
N ILE A 295 -2.86 -1.78 -16.05
CA ILE A 295 -2.32 -3.08 -16.50
C ILE A 295 -3.38 -3.99 -17.13
N ASN A 296 -4.65 -3.74 -16.87
CA ASN A 296 -5.76 -4.49 -17.43
C ASN A 296 -7.04 -3.66 -17.34
N CYS A 297 -8.04 -3.98 -18.16
CA CYS A 297 -9.32 -3.28 -18.16
C CYS A 297 -10.40 -3.91 -17.26
N ASP A 298 -10.04 -4.95 -16.51
CA ASP A 298 -10.81 -5.45 -15.37
C ASP A 298 -9.83 -5.95 -14.29
N TRP A 299 -10.37 -6.34 -13.14
CA TRP A 299 -9.64 -6.98 -12.07
C TRP A 299 -8.76 -8.13 -12.57
N ILE A 300 -7.52 -8.16 -12.11
CA ILE A 300 -6.64 -9.32 -12.26
C ILE A 300 -6.59 -10.14 -10.95
N PRO A 301 -6.47 -11.47 -11.04
CA PRO A 301 -6.25 -12.32 -9.86
C PRO A 301 -4.87 -12.05 -9.23
N LEU A 302 -4.84 -11.89 -7.91
CA LEU A 302 -3.65 -11.94 -7.07
C LEU A 302 -3.72 -13.18 -6.19
N ASP A 303 -2.93 -14.19 -6.51
CA ASP A 303 -2.88 -15.42 -5.73
C ASP A 303 -1.84 -15.32 -4.62
N ILE A 304 -2.30 -15.32 -3.36
CA ILE A 304 -1.42 -15.36 -2.20
C ILE A 304 -1.15 -16.84 -1.89
N SER A 305 0.07 -17.32 -2.14
CA SER A 305 0.39 -18.74 -1.93
C SER A 305 0.23 -19.16 -0.46
N SER A 306 -0.07 -20.44 -0.20
CA SER A 306 -0.11 -20.98 1.17
C SER A 306 1.26 -21.40 1.71
N GLY A 307 2.33 -21.26 0.91
CA GLY A 307 3.69 -21.67 1.28
C GLY A 307 3.95 -23.18 1.30
N SER A 308 3.06 -24.00 0.75
CA SER A 308 3.30 -25.45 0.61
C SER A 308 4.18 -25.75 -0.61
N SER A 309 5.48 -25.45 -0.48
CA SER A 309 6.60 -25.98 -1.29
C SER A 309 6.25 -26.47 -2.70
N SER A 310 6.11 -25.54 -3.65
CA SER A 310 6.19 -25.82 -5.08
C SER A 310 7.61 -26.31 -5.40
N GLY A 311 7.90 -27.59 -5.15
CA GLY A 311 9.23 -28.17 -5.40
C GLY A 311 9.61 -29.48 -4.70
N LEU A 312 8.80 -30.03 -3.79
CA LEU A 312 9.06 -31.37 -3.24
C LEU A 312 8.11 -32.38 -3.89
N THR A 313 8.63 -33.07 -4.90
CA THR A 313 8.05 -34.31 -5.41
C THR A 313 7.73 -35.24 -4.24
N ALA A 314 6.50 -35.75 -4.26
CA ALA A 314 5.95 -36.66 -3.27
C ALA A 314 6.93 -37.79 -2.94
N SER A 315 7.60 -37.66 -1.79
CA SER A 315 8.22 -38.77 -1.10
C SER A 315 7.44 -38.95 0.19
N THR A 316 6.58 -39.96 0.21
CA THR A 316 5.96 -40.51 1.42
C THR A 316 7.00 -40.67 2.52
N VAL A 317 7.01 -39.74 3.48
CA VAL A 317 7.69 -39.93 4.76
C VAL A 317 6.63 -39.80 5.85
N LYS A 318 6.44 -40.92 6.54
CA LYS A 318 5.56 -41.07 7.71
C LYS A 318 5.89 -40.02 8.76
N GLY A 319 4.84 -39.49 9.37
CA GLY A 319 4.88 -38.35 10.28
C GLY A 319 5.82 -38.48 11.47
N SER A 320 6.23 -37.31 11.96
CA SER A 320 6.70 -37.09 13.32
C SER A 320 6.13 -35.75 13.77
N SER A 321 5.27 -35.80 14.78
CA SER A 321 4.58 -34.64 15.37
C SER A 321 5.53 -33.66 16.06
N ASP A 322 5.13 -32.39 16.03
CA ASP A 322 5.67 -31.23 16.73
C ASP A 322 6.13 -31.47 18.17
N GLY A 323 7.35 -31.04 18.51
CA GLY A 323 7.91 -31.08 19.86
C GLY A 323 8.42 -29.73 20.40
N THR A 324 8.35 -28.64 19.62
CA THR A 324 9.00 -27.36 19.96
C THR A 324 8.04 -26.30 20.48
N SER A 325 6.76 -26.33 20.11
CA SER A 325 5.77 -25.30 20.52
C SER A 325 5.25 -25.48 21.96
N ILE A 326 5.09 -26.73 22.44
CA ILE A 326 4.57 -27.01 23.79
C ILE A 326 5.59 -26.61 24.88
N SER A 327 6.88 -26.70 24.58
CA SER A 327 7.96 -26.38 25.52
C SER A 327 8.01 -24.89 25.89
N ALA A 328 7.70 -23.98 24.95
CA ALA A 328 7.73 -22.54 25.20
C ALA A 328 6.61 -22.07 26.13
N ILE A 329 5.40 -22.66 25.99
CA ILE A 329 4.25 -22.34 26.84
C ILE A 329 4.50 -22.80 28.28
N VAL A 330 5.10 -23.98 28.45
CA VAL A 330 5.45 -24.51 29.78
C VAL A 330 6.49 -23.62 30.47
N ILE A 331 7.50 -23.15 29.74
CA ILE A 331 8.53 -22.27 30.28
C ILE A 331 7.97 -20.90 30.68
N SER A 332 7.06 -20.31 29.88
CA SER A 332 6.45 -19.02 30.21
C SER A 332 5.51 -19.09 31.43
N MET A 333 4.78 -20.19 31.58
CA MET A 333 3.96 -20.47 32.76
C MET A 333 4.83 -20.60 34.02
N ILE A 334 5.95 -21.33 33.92
CA ILE A 334 6.89 -21.47 35.05
C ILE A 334 7.51 -20.11 35.40
N SER A 335 7.91 -19.30 34.41
CA SER A 335 8.50 -17.99 34.70
C SER A 335 7.51 -17.05 35.39
N LEU A 336 6.24 -17.05 34.97
CA LEU A 336 5.20 -16.21 35.58
C LEU A 336 4.97 -16.58 37.06
N VAL A 337 4.93 -17.87 37.38
CA VAL A 337 4.76 -18.37 38.75
C VAL A 337 5.96 -18.01 39.62
N VAL A 338 7.18 -18.17 39.11
CA VAL A 338 8.41 -17.83 39.84
C VAL A 338 8.47 -16.32 40.10
N SER A 339 8.16 -15.48 39.11
CA SER A 339 8.11 -14.03 39.27
C SER A 339 7.07 -13.59 40.31
N GLY A 340 5.87 -14.19 40.29
CA GLY A 340 4.84 -13.95 41.29
C GLY A 340 5.27 -14.32 42.71
N PHE A 341 5.95 -15.46 42.87
CA PHE A 341 6.48 -15.91 44.16
C PHE A 341 7.59 -15.01 44.70
N ILE A 342 8.50 -14.54 43.84
CA ILE A 342 9.58 -13.61 44.21
C ILE A 342 8.97 -12.26 44.63
N ALA A 343 8.01 -11.74 43.87
CA ALA A 343 7.30 -10.51 44.24
C ALA A 343 6.58 -10.67 45.59
N TYR A 344 5.87 -11.77 45.80
CA TYR A 344 5.20 -12.06 47.08
C TYR A 344 6.19 -12.11 48.26
N LYS A 345 7.37 -12.72 48.07
CA LYS A 345 8.44 -12.77 49.09
C LYS A 345 9.05 -11.39 49.39
N LEU A 346 9.18 -10.53 48.39
CA LEU A 346 9.74 -9.17 48.54
C LEU A 346 8.74 -8.20 49.18
N PHE A 347 7.45 -8.34 48.87
CA PHE A 347 6.40 -7.43 49.33
C PHE A 347 5.61 -7.95 50.54
N SER A 348 5.88 -9.17 51.02
CA SER A 348 5.29 -9.65 52.27
C SER A 348 5.86 -8.90 53.48
N PRO A 349 5.02 -8.25 54.30
CA PRO A 349 5.48 -7.53 55.48
C PRO A 349 6.09 -8.50 56.50
N LYS A 350 7.29 -8.18 56.99
CA LYS A 350 7.88 -8.87 58.13
C LYS A 350 7.14 -8.43 59.40
N ASN A 351 6.24 -9.27 59.90
CA ASN A 351 5.66 -9.09 61.22
C ASN A 351 6.75 -9.36 62.26
N VAL A 352 7.43 -8.31 62.71
CA VAL A 352 8.28 -8.36 63.89
C VAL A 352 7.35 -8.35 65.10
N ALA A 353 7.39 -9.40 65.91
CA ALA A 353 6.65 -9.46 67.16
C ALA A 353 7.15 -8.35 68.11
N PHE A 354 6.26 -7.45 68.50
CA PHE A 354 6.54 -6.43 69.50
C PHE A 354 6.60 -7.08 70.89
N THR A 355 7.77 -7.08 71.53
CA THR A 355 7.91 -7.42 72.95
C THR A 355 7.72 -6.14 73.78
N PRO A 356 6.67 -6.02 74.61
CA PRO A 356 6.53 -4.88 75.51
C PRO A 356 7.62 -4.92 76.57
N MET A 357 8.23 -3.78 76.89
CA MET A 357 9.12 -3.69 78.06
C MET A 357 8.26 -3.89 79.31
N GLY A 358 8.64 -4.89 80.12
CA GLY A 358 8.03 -5.13 81.42
C GLY A 358 8.31 -3.98 82.37
N ASN A 359 7.27 -3.53 83.07
CA ASN A 359 7.43 -2.65 84.23
C ASN A 359 7.99 -3.48 85.39
N ASP A 360 9.26 -3.26 85.72
CA ASP A 360 9.77 -3.54 87.05
C ASP A 360 9.55 -2.29 87.92
N LEU A 361 8.68 -2.48 88.93
CA LEU A 361 8.50 -1.73 90.20
C LEU A 361 8.29 -0.20 90.17
#